data_AF-A0A355V475-F1
#
_entry.id   AF-A0A355V475-F1
#
_cell.length_a   1.000
_cell.length_b   1.000
_cell.length_c   1.000
_cell.angle_alpha   90.00
_cell.angle_beta   90.00
_cell.angle_gamma   90.00
#
_symmetry.space_group_name_H-M   'P 1'
#
loop_
_entity.id
_entity.type
_entity.pdbx_description
1 polymer ?
#
loop_
_entity_poly.entity_id
_entity_poly.type
_entity_poly.pdbx_seq_one_letter_code
_entity_poly.pdbx_strand_id
1 'polypeptide(L)' 'MEFGEQIKYVRLKLHMSQTEFGQLLGVSFTTVNRWENGKTTPNYRALRTFEQLCKDKNISLENF' A
#
# COMPACT_ATOMS: atom_id res chain seq x y z
N MET A 1 -1.16 7.08 11.59
CA MET A 1 -0.17 6.04 11.20
C MET A 1 0.65 6.56 10.02
N GLU A 2 1.91 6.17 9.92
CA GLU A 2 2.77 6.50 8.77
C GLU A 2 2.34 5.69 7.54
N PHE A 3 2.65 6.17 6.32
CA PHE A 3 2.24 5.49 5.07
C PHE A 3 2.66 4.02 5.03
N GLY A 4 3.85 3.69 5.57
CA GLY A 4 4.35 2.31 5.62
C GLY A 4 3.46 1.36 6.41
N GLU A 5 2.81 1.86 7.46
CA GLU A 5 1.88 1.06 8.27
C GLU A 5 0.53 0.92 7.55
N GLN A 6 0.04 1.98 6.89
CA GLN A 6 -1.18 1.96 6.07
C GLN A 6 -1.09 0.91 4.98
N ILE A 7 -0.02 0.97 4.19
CA ILE A 7 0.12 0.12 3.03
C ILE A 7 0.30 -1.35 3.42
N LYS A 8 1.03 -1.61 4.51
CA LYS A 8 1.17 -2.96 5.08
C LYS A 8 -0.16 -3.50 5.58
N TYR A 9 -0.94 -2.68 6.28
CA TYR A 9 -2.27 -3.05 6.77
C TYR A 9 -3.19 -3.47 5.61
N VAL A 10 -3.28 -2.65 4.56
CA VAL A 10 -4.11 -2.93 3.38
C VAL A 10 -3.67 -4.21 2.69
N ARG A 11 -2.36 -4.40 2.48
CA ARG A 11 -1.83 -5.62 1.86
C ARG A 11 -2.22 -6.87 2.65
N LEU A 12 -2.05 -6.84 3.98
CA LEU A 12 -2.38 -7.98 4.84
C LEU A 12 -3.89 -8.24 4.89
N LYS A 13 -4.72 -7.20 4.87
CA LYS A 13 -6.19 -7.29 4.74
C LYS A 13 -6.63 -8.00 3.45
N LEU A 14 -5.85 -7.83 2.38
CA LEU A 14 -6.10 -8.47 1.09
C LEU A 14 -5.43 -9.85 0.94
N HIS A 15 -4.73 -10.33 1.98
CA HIS A 15 -4.00 -11.59 1.99
C HIS A 15 -2.96 -11.73 0.86
N MET A 16 -2.31 -10.61 0.52
CA MET A 16 -1.32 -10.57 -0.58
C MET A 16 0.12 -10.56 -0.06
N SER A 17 1.01 -11.22 -0.80
CA SER A 17 2.45 -10.99 -0.71
C SER A 17 2.82 -9.58 -1.19
N GLN A 18 4.00 -9.08 -0.83
CA GLN A 18 4.50 -7.78 -1.31
C GLN A 18 4.65 -7.77 -2.85
N THR A 19 4.88 -8.92 -3.47
CA THR A 19 5.01 -9.06 -4.93
C THR A 19 3.65 -8.89 -5.62
N GLU A 20 2.63 -9.63 -5.19
CA GLU A 20 1.27 -9.52 -5.73
C GLU A 20 0.71 -8.11 -5.52
N PHE A 21 0.96 -7.54 -4.34
CA PHE A 21 0.50 -6.20 -4.03
C PHE A 21 1.23 -5.12 -4.83
N GLY A 22 2.53 -5.31 -5.09
CA GLY A 22 3.29 -4.46 -5.99
C GLY A 22 2.73 -4.51 -7.41
N GLN A 23 2.46 -5.71 -7.94
CA GLN A 23 1.85 -5.89 -9.26
C GLN A 23 0.49 -5.19 -9.35
N LEU A 24 -0.34 -5.31 -8.32
CA LEU A 24 -1.64 -4.63 -8.22
C LEU A 24 -1.52 -3.10 -8.24
N LEU A 25 -0.49 -2.55 -7.57
CA LEU A 25 -0.22 -1.11 -7.52
C LEU A 25 0.64 -0.60 -8.70
N GLY A 26 1.05 -1.48 -9.62
CA GLY A 26 1.93 -1.13 -10.74
C GLY A 26 3.36 -0.76 -10.34
N VAL A 27 3.86 -1.32 -9.23
CA VAL A 27 5.23 -1.10 -8.72
C VAL A 27 5.94 -2.42 -8.41
N SER A 28 7.25 -2.36 -8.19
CA SER A 28 8.03 -3.54 -7.82
C SER A 28 7.77 -3.98 -6.37
N PHE A 29 8.00 -5.27 -6.08
CA PHE A 29 8.12 -5.80 -4.71
C PHE A 29 9.04 -4.92 -3.84
N THR A 30 10.21 -4.52 -4.36
CA THR A 30 11.21 -3.73 -3.63
C THR A 30 10.67 -2.37 -3.23
N THR A 31 9.82 -1.77 -4.06
CA THR A 31 9.14 -0.50 -3.76
C THR A 31 8.20 -0.65 -2.58
N VAL A 32 7.34 -1.69 -2.60
CA VAL A 32 6.44 -2.00 -1.47
C VAL A 32 7.23 -2.27 -0.19
N ASN A 33 8.29 -3.08 -0.27
CA ASN A 33 9.15 -3.37 0.88
C ASN A 33 9.77 -2.10 1.49
N ARG A 34 10.25 -1.15 0.67
CA ARG A 34 10.80 0.12 1.16
C ARG A 34 9.74 0.99 1.82
N TRP A 35 8.53 1.05 1.26
CA TRP A 35 7.42 1.78 1.87
C TRP A 35 7.02 1.18 3.22
N GLU A 36 6.83 -0.14 3.31
CA GLU A 36 6.44 -0.82 4.55
C GLU A 36 7.48 -0.70 5.67
N ASN A 37 8.76 -0.51 5.33
CA ASN A 37 9.85 -0.30 6.29
C ASN A 37 10.23 1.17 6.47
N GLY A 38 9.42 2.11 5.96
CA GLY A 38 9.64 3.56 6.12
C GLY A 38 10.93 4.08 5.46
N LYS A 39 11.50 3.34 4.51
CA LYS A 39 12.77 3.71 3.83
C LYS A 39 12.58 4.77 2.76
N THR A 40 11.38 4.83 2.17
CA THR A 40 11.00 5.83 1.17
C THR A 40 9.52 6.16 1.34
N THR A 41 9.09 7.29 0.79
CA THR A 41 7.68 7.66 0.66
C THR A 41 7.19 7.42 -0.77
N PRO A 42 5.88 7.21 -0.98
CA PRO A 42 5.31 7.10 -2.33
C PRO A 42 5.34 8.47 -3.02
N ASN A 43 5.46 8.48 -4.34
CA ASN A 43 5.17 9.68 -5.11
C ASN A 43 3.65 9.89 -5.22
N TYR A 44 3.24 11.06 -5.74
CA TYR A 44 1.83 11.41 -5.87
C TYR A 44 1.02 10.36 -6.64
N ARG A 45 1.55 9.83 -7.74
CA ARG A 45 0.85 8.81 -8.56
C ARG A 45 0.61 7.50 -7.78
N ALA A 46 1.62 7.04 -7.06
CA ALA A 46 1.51 5.85 -6.22
C ALA A 46 0.52 6.04 -5.07
N LEU A 47 0.53 7.22 -4.43
CA LEU A 47 -0.42 7.57 -3.38
C LEU A 47 -1.86 7.55 -3.90
N ARG A 48 -2.13 8.18 -5.06
CA ARG A 48 -3.46 8.17 -5.68
C ARG A 48 -3.92 6.77 -6.08
N THR A 49 -3.01 5.94 -6.56
CA THR A 49 -3.32 4.54 -6.91
C THR A 49 -3.69 3.74 -5.66
N PHE A 50 -2.95 3.94 -4.56
CA PHE A 50 -3.24 3.32 -3.27
C PHE A 50 -4.59 3.78 -2.69
N GLU A 51 -4.88 5.09 -2.70
CA GLU A 51 -6.16 5.64 -2.27
C GLU A 51 -7.34 5.05 -3.07
N GLN A 52 -7.19 4.94 -4.39
CA GLN A 52 -8.23 4.36 -5.25
C GLN A 52 -8.44 2.88 -4.93
N LEU A 53 -7.35 2.12 -4.75
CA LEU A 53 -7.43 0.72 -4.34
C LEU A 53 -8.19 0.54 -3.02
N CYS A 54 -7.92 1.39 -2.02
CA CYS A 54 -8.64 1.35 -0.74
C CYS A 54 -10.15 1.57 -0.93
N LYS A 55 -10.54 2.54 -1.78
CA LYS A 55 -11.95 2.79 -2.11
C LYS A 55 -12.59 1.60 -2.83
N ASP A 56 -11.93 1.06 -3.85
CA ASP A 56 -12.46 -0.07 -4.64
C ASP A 56 -12.64 -1.34 -3.81
N LYS A 57 -11.79 -1.52 -2.78
CA LYS A 57 -11.87 -2.66 -1.85
C LYS A 57 -12.69 -2.38 -0.59
N ASN A 58 -13.31 -1.19 -0.48
CA ASN A 58 -14.05 -0.74 0.70
C ASN A 58 -13.23 -0.85 1.99
N ILE A 59 -11.94 -0.54 1.92
CA ILE A 59 -11.03 -0.54 3.07
C ILE A 59 -10.98 0.87 3.64
N SER A 60 -11.60 1.06 4.81
CA SER A 60 -11.48 2.30 5.57
C SER A 60 -10.22 2.26 6.44
N LEU A 61 -9.48 3.37 6.42
CA LEU A 61 -8.33 3.60 7.30
C LEU A 61 -8.71 4.47 8.52
N GLU A 62 -10.01 4.74 8.74
CA GLU A 62 -10.51 5.72 9.72
C GLU A 62 -10.50 5.25 11.19
N ASN A 63 -10.11 4.01 11.49
CA ASN A 63 -10.25 3.41 12.83
C ASN A 63 -8.93 3.17 13.59
N PHE A 64 -7.91 4.02 13.40
CA PHE A 64 -6.65 3.94 14.17
C PHE A 64 -6.06 5.32 14.49
#